data_AF-L8HIM2-F1
#
_entry.id   AF-L8HIM2-F1
#
_cell.length_a   1.000
_cell.length_b   1.000
_cell.length_c   1.000
_cell.angle_alpha   90.00
_cell.angle_beta   90.00
_cell.angle_gamma   90.00
#
_symmetry.space_group_name_H-M   'P 1'
#
loop_
_entity.id
_entity.type
_entity.pdbx_description
1 polymer ?
#
loop_
_entity_poly.entity_id
_entity_poly.type
_entity_poly.pdbx_seq_one_letter_code
_entity_poly.pdbx_strand_id
1 'polypeptide(L)'
;MAQWSGDTQSQKVGDLFQRILPKLKQEYQRYITDYDMMRERIKLLRAQHVDFSAHVLRFCAAAGGADMGFHLILPIQRIPRYEMLLSTLTKHTPSNHSDYRELVTTLDKIKELLNFLDETKRREDNKRKIQHVMAHLSTPKHKLPRILDEEHMKGRVFLREGLLYDTYGKKRKECYVFMFDEFLIKTSLKNTHRLTTNLTRLGLSQKPAEQKPPQYEYKDIIPFSKVFVSSPSLEEEAEEGLNVTFKLIERNPAPDTPPCVQTFTCSSENERKSWMKDISEAINLSAVMMQVHSTSMIVRRK
;
A
#
# COMPACT_ATOMS: atom_id res chain seq x y z
N MET A 1 -17.85 -15.87 -37.78
CA MET A 1 -18.81 -15.04 -37.02
C MET A 1 -19.87 -15.96 -36.47
N ALA A 2 -20.15 -15.94 -35.16
CA ALA A 2 -21.20 -16.79 -34.60
C ALA A 2 -22.56 -16.34 -35.18
N GLN A 3 -23.27 -17.25 -35.85
CA GLN A 3 -24.61 -17.02 -36.36
C GLN A 3 -25.57 -17.02 -35.18
N TRP A 4 -26.12 -15.86 -34.84
CA TRP A 4 -27.20 -15.75 -33.87
C TRP A 4 -28.48 -16.18 -34.59
N SER A 5 -28.85 -17.46 -34.47
CA SER A 5 -30.15 -17.95 -34.90
C SER A 5 -31.22 -17.24 -34.08
N GLY A 6 -32.29 -16.74 -34.71
CA GLY A 6 -33.32 -15.90 -34.06
C GLY A 6 -34.12 -16.54 -32.92
N ASP A 7 -33.73 -17.73 -32.44
CA ASP A 7 -34.23 -18.34 -31.21
C ASP A 7 -33.49 -17.75 -29.99
N THR A 8 -34.16 -16.85 -29.29
CA THR A 8 -33.60 -16.18 -28.11
C THR A 8 -33.50 -17.09 -26.89
N GLN A 9 -34.20 -18.24 -26.84
CA GLN A 9 -34.23 -19.13 -25.66
C GLN A 9 -33.04 -20.09 -25.57
N SER A 10 -32.33 -20.32 -26.68
CA SER A 10 -31.17 -21.21 -26.76
C SER A 10 -29.83 -20.49 -26.74
N GLN A 11 -29.82 -19.16 -26.88
CA GLN A 11 -28.61 -18.35 -26.85
C GLN A 11 -28.08 -18.18 -25.43
N LYS A 12 -26.81 -18.55 -25.22
CA LYS A 12 -26.15 -18.52 -23.91
C LYS A 12 -24.78 -17.89 -23.99
N VAL A 13 -24.40 -17.19 -22.93
CA VAL A 13 -23.05 -16.66 -22.75
C VAL A 13 -22.50 -16.91 -21.35
N GLY A 14 -23.35 -17.21 -20.37
CA GLY A 14 -22.90 -17.51 -19.00
C GLY A 14 -21.93 -18.68 -18.94
N ASP A 15 -22.22 -19.76 -19.67
CA ASP A 15 -21.37 -20.95 -19.78
C ASP A 15 -19.99 -20.63 -20.40
N LEU A 16 -19.94 -19.73 -21.39
CA LEU A 16 -18.70 -19.29 -22.02
C LEU A 16 -17.83 -18.54 -21.01
N PHE A 17 -18.41 -17.59 -20.27
CA PHE A 17 -17.68 -16.85 -19.25
C PHE A 17 -17.11 -17.79 -18.18
N GLN A 18 -17.89 -18.75 -17.69
CA GLN A 18 -17.40 -19.71 -16.69
C GLN A 18 -16.22 -20.54 -17.19
N ARG A 19 -16.20 -20.92 -18.47
CA ARG A 19 -15.07 -21.63 -19.07
C ARG A 19 -13.80 -20.77 -19.17
N ILE A 20 -13.93 -19.47 -19.45
CA ILE A 20 -12.76 -18.59 -19.65
C ILE A 20 -12.26 -17.94 -18.35
N LEU A 21 -13.11 -17.81 -17.33
CA LEU A 21 -12.80 -17.09 -16.09
C LEU A 21 -11.52 -17.57 -15.37
N PRO A 22 -11.25 -18.88 -15.25
CA PRO A 22 -10.01 -19.36 -14.63
C PRO A 22 -8.75 -18.86 -15.35
N LYS A 23 -8.77 -18.87 -16.69
CA LYS A 23 -7.66 -18.37 -17.50
C LYS A 23 -7.54 -16.84 -17.39
N LEU A 24 -8.66 -16.12 -17.43
CA LEU A 24 -8.67 -14.67 -17.22
C LEU A 24 -8.08 -14.30 -15.86
N LYS A 25 -8.45 -15.02 -14.80
CA LYS A 25 -7.91 -14.81 -13.45
C LYS A 25 -6.38 -14.86 -13.44
N GLN A 26 -5.79 -15.90 -14.02
CA GLN A 26 -4.34 -16.09 -14.04
C GLN A 26 -3.61 -14.96 -14.80
N GLU A 27 -4.09 -14.62 -15.99
CA GLU A 27 -3.44 -13.60 -16.83
C GLU A 27 -3.58 -12.19 -16.24
N TYR A 28 -4.77 -11.86 -15.71
CA TYR A 28 -5.03 -10.54 -15.15
C TYR A 28 -4.32 -10.34 -13.81
N GLN A 29 -4.18 -11.39 -13.01
CA GLN A 29 -3.39 -11.33 -11.78
C GLN A 29 -1.98 -10.85 -12.09
N ARG A 30 -1.29 -11.49 -13.05
CA ARG A 30 0.07 -11.09 -13.45
C ARG A 30 0.12 -9.66 -14.00
N TYR A 31 -0.84 -9.31 -14.86
CA TYR A 31 -0.88 -7.98 -15.46
C TYR A 31 -1.04 -6.87 -14.42
N ILE A 32 -1.98 -7.04 -13.48
CA ILE A 32 -2.29 -6.05 -12.44
C ILE A 32 -1.13 -5.87 -11.47
N THR A 33 -0.45 -6.96 -11.10
CA THR A 33 0.72 -6.89 -10.22
C THR A 33 1.89 -6.17 -10.88
N ASP A 34 2.08 -6.30 -12.19
CA ASP A 34 3.20 -5.70 -12.91
C ASP A 34 2.90 -4.30 -13.46
N TYR A 35 1.63 -3.88 -13.49
CA TYR A 35 1.17 -2.66 -14.15
C TYR A 35 1.95 -1.39 -13.76
N ASP A 36 2.13 -1.14 -12.46
CA ASP A 36 2.79 0.09 -12.00
C ASP A 36 4.29 0.09 -12.37
N MET A 37 4.94 -1.07 -12.25
CA MET A 37 6.33 -1.25 -12.67
C MET A 37 6.49 -1.03 -14.18
N MET A 38 5.59 -1.60 -14.99
CA MET A 38 5.59 -1.40 -16.45
C MET A 38 5.42 0.08 -16.80
N ARG A 39 4.48 0.77 -16.14
CA ARG A 39 4.19 2.19 -16.35
C ARG A 39 5.40 3.08 -16.04
N GLU A 40 5.99 2.91 -14.86
CA GLU A 40 7.17 3.69 -14.46
C GLU A 40 8.39 3.37 -15.33
N ARG A 41 8.56 2.11 -15.76
CA ARG A 41 9.65 1.72 -16.67
C ARG A 41 9.52 2.41 -18.02
N ILE A 42 8.33 2.45 -18.61
CA ILE A 42 8.08 3.15 -19.89
C ILE A 42 8.35 4.63 -19.73
N LYS A 43 7.86 5.26 -18.66
CA LYS A 43 8.10 6.67 -18.36
C LYS A 43 9.59 6.99 -18.24
N LEU A 44 10.35 6.15 -17.51
CA LEU A 44 11.79 6.28 -17.37
C LEU A 44 12.51 6.17 -18.72
N LEU A 45 12.19 5.15 -19.53
CA LEU A 45 12.81 4.94 -20.83
C LEU A 45 12.51 6.07 -21.82
N ARG A 46 11.29 6.62 -21.80
CA ARG A 46 10.92 7.80 -22.61
C ARG A 46 11.74 9.04 -22.22
N ALA A 47 12.03 9.20 -20.93
CA ALA A 47 12.84 10.32 -20.44
C ALA A 47 14.33 10.15 -20.74
N GLN A 48 14.84 8.91 -20.74
CA GLN A 48 16.25 8.60 -20.96
C GLN A 48 16.64 8.48 -22.44
N HIS A 49 15.71 8.06 -23.31
CA HIS A 49 16.01 7.73 -24.69
C HIS A 49 15.03 8.43 -25.65
N VAL A 50 15.55 9.44 -26.37
CA VAL A 50 14.77 10.23 -27.35
C VAL A 50 14.21 9.34 -28.46
N ASP A 51 14.99 8.39 -28.98
CA ASP A 51 14.54 7.47 -30.05
C ASP A 51 13.39 6.57 -29.60
N PHE A 52 13.45 6.08 -28.36
CA PHE A 52 12.36 5.30 -27.78
C PHE A 52 11.11 6.16 -27.61
N SER A 53 11.26 7.40 -27.12
CA SER A 53 10.14 8.34 -27.00
C SER A 53 9.47 8.63 -28.35
N ALA A 54 10.28 8.87 -29.39
CA ALA A 54 9.79 9.08 -30.75
C ALA A 54 9.09 7.83 -31.31
N HIS A 55 9.61 6.63 -31.03
CA HIS A 55 8.97 5.38 -31.42
C HIS A 55 7.60 5.21 -30.74
N VAL A 56 7.51 5.45 -29.42
CA VAL A 56 6.25 5.38 -28.68
C VAL A 56 5.24 6.40 -29.23
N LEU A 57 5.65 7.63 -29.52
CA LEU A 57 4.78 8.66 -30.12
C LEU A 57 4.21 8.22 -31.47
N ARG A 58 5.05 7.65 -32.35
CA ARG A 58 4.60 7.12 -33.65
C ARG A 58 3.62 5.96 -33.49
N PHE A 59 3.90 5.05 -32.56
CA PHE A 59 3.00 3.94 -32.26
C PHE A 59 1.64 4.44 -31.78
N CYS A 60 1.61 5.38 -30.83
CA CYS A 60 0.38 6.00 -30.33
C CYS A 60 -0.40 6.69 -31.45
N ALA A 61 0.27 7.43 -32.35
CA ALA A 61 -0.38 8.08 -33.49
C ALA A 61 -1.06 7.06 -34.43
N ALA A 62 -0.40 5.94 -34.71
CA ALA A 62 -0.97 4.87 -35.52
C ALA A 62 -2.11 4.12 -34.80
N ALA A 63 -2.10 4.08 -33.47
CA ALA A 63 -3.10 3.42 -32.62
C ALA A 63 -4.31 4.31 -32.25
N GLY A 64 -4.58 5.37 -33.02
CA GLY A 64 -5.71 6.27 -32.80
C GLY A 64 -5.40 7.49 -31.92
N GLY A 65 -4.11 7.79 -31.69
CA GLY A 65 -3.64 9.04 -31.08
C GLY A 65 -3.66 9.08 -29.55
N ALA A 66 -4.15 8.04 -28.87
CA ALA A 66 -4.16 7.99 -27.42
C ALA A 66 -2.74 7.74 -26.85
N ASP A 67 -2.44 8.30 -25.67
CA ASP A 67 -1.14 8.04 -25.01
C ASP A 67 -1.01 6.54 -24.65
N MET A 68 0.24 6.05 -24.62
CA MET A 68 0.53 4.65 -24.30
C MET A 68 -0.10 4.23 -22.95
N GLY A 69 -0.15 5.13 -21.97
CA GLY A 69 -0.79 4.88 -20.69
C GLY A 69 -2.29 4.60 -20.79
N PHE A 70 -2.98 5.16 -21.78
CA PHE A 70 -4.39 4.86 -22.05
C PHE A 70 -4.58 3.41 -22.48
N HIS A 71 -3.73 2.88 -23.36
CA HIS A 71 -3.84 1.49 -23.80
C HIS A 71 -3.48 0.50 -22.68
N LEU A 72 -2.48 0.82 -21.86
CA LEU A 72 -2.04 -0.02 -20.75
C LEU A 72 -3.07 -0.15 -19.62
N ILE A 73 -3.93 0.84 -19.41
CA ILE A 73 -4.97 0.75 -18.36
C ILE A 73 -6.18 -0.10 -18.80
N LEU A 74 -6.36 -0.36 -20.10
CA LEU A 74 -7.54 -1.05 -20.62
C LEU A 74 -7.77 -2.46 -20.04
N PRO A 75 -6.75 -3.33 -19.86
CA PRO A 75 -6.95 -4.62 -19.21
C PRO A 75 -7.46 -4.46 -17.78
N ILE A 76 -6.90 -3.55 -16.99
CA ILE A 76 -7.38 -3.31 -15.61
C ILE A 76 -8.86 -2.92 -15.59
N GLN A 77 -9.29 -2.09 -16.54
CA GLN A 77 -10.68 -1.65 -16.68
C GLN A 77 -11.62 -2.73 -17.26
N ARG A 78 -11.10 -3.83 -17.81
CA ARG A 78 -11.91 -4.80 -18.55
C ARG A 78 -12.74 -5.70 -17.64
N ILE A 79 -12.21 -6.16 -16.52
CA ILE A 79 -12.97 -7.01 -15.58
C ILE A 79 -14.13 -6.23 -14.93
N PRO A 80 -13.95 -4.98 -14.44
CA PRO A 80 -15.08 -4.19 -13.93
C PRO A 80 -16.17 -3.97 -14.99
N ARG A 81 -15.77 -3.76 -16.26
CA ARG A 81 -16.75 -3.65 -17.35
C ARG A 81 -17.54 -4.95 -17.56
N TYR A 82 -16.91 -6.12 -17.43
CA TYR A 82 -17.64 -7.39 -17.52
C TYR A 82 -18.67 -7.55 -16.40
N GLU A 83 -18.35 -7.12 -15.17
CA GLU A 83 -19.32 -7.12 -14.08
C GLU A 83 -20.54 -6.27 -14.42
N MET A 84 -20.34 -5.04 -14.91
CA MET A 84 -21.43 -4.14 -15.29
C MET A 84 -22.29 -4.70 -16.43
N LEU A 85 -21.63 -5.27 -17.45
CA LEU A 85 -22.31 -5.84 -18.62
C LEU A 85 -23.11 -7.10 -18.24
N LEU A 86 -22.53 -8.00 -17.44
CA LEU A 86 -23.22 -9.21 -16.98
C LEU A 86 -24.34 -8.88 -16.00
N SER A 87 -24.16 -7.88 -15.13
CA SER A 87 -25.23 -7.38 -14.25
C SER A 87 -26.42 -6.88 -15.07
N THR A 88 -26.15 -6.08 -16.11
CA THR A 88 -27.18 -5.58 -17.02
C THR A 88 -27.85 -6.71 -17.80
N LEU A 89 -27.07 -7.65 -18.33
CA LEU A 89 -27.58 -8.80 -19.07
C LEU A 89 -28.46 -9.69 -18.18
N THR A 90 -28.01 -10.01 -16.97
CA THR A 90 -28.76 -10.80 -15.99
C THR A 90 -30.09 -10.13 -15.64
N LYS A 91 -30.09 -8.79 -15.46
CA LYS A 91 -31.31 -8.01 -15.16
C LYS A 91 -32.35 -8.08 -16.29
N HIS A 92 -31.92 -8.18 -17.54
CA HIS A 92 -32.81 -8.26 -18.71
C HIS A 92 -33.04 -9.70 -19.20
N THR A 93 -32.52 -10.70 -18.48
CA THR A 93 -32.75 -12.11 -18.78
C THR A 93 -33.87 -12.63 -17.87
N PRO A 94 -35.00 -13.13 -18.43
CA PRO A 94 -36.07 -13.71 -17.63
C PRO A 94 -35.59 -14.89 -16.78
N SER A 95 -36.18 -15.09 -15.59
CA SER A 95 -35.77 -16.15 -14.66
C SER A 95 -36.01 -17.57 -15.18
N ASN A 96 -36.93 -17.73 -16.14
CA ASN A 96 -37.21 -18.99 -16.84
C ASN A 96 -36.26 -19.24 -18.02
N HIS A 97 -35.45 -18.25 -18.41
CA HIS A 97 -34.50 -18.39 -19.50
C HIS A 97 -33.39 -19.37 -19.13
N SER A 98 -32.97 -20.18 -20.10
CA SER A 98 -32.03 -21.28 -19.89
C SER A 98 -30.60 -20.85 -19.52
N ASP A 99 -30.25 -19.56 -19.69
CA ASP A 99 -28.97 -18.94 -19.30
C ASP A 99 -29.03 -18.19 -17.95
N TYR A 100 -30.22 -17.95 -17.38
CA TYR A 100 -30.36 -17.07 -16.20
C TYR A 100 -29.51 -17.51 -15.01
N ARG A 101 -29.57 -18.81 -14.66
CA ARG A 101 -28.80 -19.37 -13.54
C ARG A 101 -27.29 -19.31 -13.78
N GLU A 102 -26.86 -19.54 -15.02
CA GLU A 102 -25.45 -19.47 -15.40
C GLU A 102 -24.94 -18.03 -15.34
N LEU A 103 -25.75 -17.05 -15.76
CA LEU A 103 -25.42 -15.63 -15.67
C LEU A 103 -25.29 -15.13 -14.23
N VAL A 104 -26.21 -15.51 -13.33
CA VAL A 104 -26.11 -15.20 -11.90
C VAL A 104 -24.81 -15.77 -11.32
N THR A 105 -24.55 -17.05 -11.55
CA THR A 105 -23.32 -17.72 -11.07
C THR A 105 -22.06 -17.05 -11.62
N THR A 106 -22.08 -16.67 -12.90
CA THR A 106 -20.96 -15.97 -13.54
C THR A 106 -20.73 -14.60 -12.92
N LEU A 107 -21.79 -13.84 -12.68
CA LEU A 107 -21.71 -12.51 -12.08
C LEU A 107 -21.05 -12.57 -10.70
N ASP A 108 -21.42 -13.54 -9.87
CA ASP A 108 -20.82 -13.74 -8.56
C ASP A 108 -19.33 -14.08 -8.68
N LYS A 109 -18.95 -14.99 -9.59
CA LYS A 109 -17.54 -15.32 -9.87
C LYS A 109 -16.73 -14.11 -10.36
N ILE A 110 -17.32 -13.20 -11.14
CA ILE A 110 -16.63 -11.96 -11.55
C ILE A 110 -16.42 -11.02 -10.36
N LYS A 111 -17.40 -10.87 -9.48
CA LYS A 111 -17.25 -10.05 -8.26
C LYS A 111 -16.16 -10.61 -7.35
N GLU A 112 -16.14 -11.93 -7.16
CA GLU A 112 -15.06 -12.61 -6.43
C GLU A 112 -13.70 -12.39 -7.09
N LEU A 113 -13.63 -12.44 -8.43
CA LEU A 113 -12.41 -12.17 -9.17
C LEU A 113 -11.94 -10.72 -8.95
N LEU A 114 -12.82 -9.73 -9.00
CA LEU A 114 -12.48 -8.33 -8.74
C LEU A 114 -11.87 -8.16 -7.34
N ASN A 115 -12.55 -8.67 -6.31
CA ASN A 115 -12.05 -8.62 -4.94
C ASN A 115 -10.71 -9.34 -4.79
N PHE A 116 -10.54 -10.49 -5.43
CA PHE A 116 -9.29 -11.23 -5.44
C PHE A 116 -8.14 -10.45 -6.10
N LEU A 117 -8.41 -9.79 -7.23
CA LEU A 117 -7.41 -9.00 -7.96
C LEU A 117 -6.98 -7.78 -7.14
N ASP A 118 -7.93 -7.06 -6.54
CA ASP A 118 -7.65 -5.90 -5.68
C ASP A 118 -6.81 -6.30 -4.47
N GLU A 119 -7.20 -7.39 -3.80
CA GLU A 119 -6.47 -7.90 -2.64
C GLU A 119 -5.06 -8.41 -3.04
N THR A 120 -4.94 -9.03 -4.21
CA THR A 120 -3.63 -9.49 -4.70
C THR A 120 -2.71 -8.31 -5.01
N LYS A 121 -3.23 -7.26 -5.65
CA LYS A 121 -2.49 -6.02 -5.90
C LYS A 121 -2.01 -5.41 -4.57
N ARG A 122 -2.93 -5.25 -3.61
CA ARG A 122 -2.64 -4.72 -2.27
C ARG A 122 -1.53 -5.51 -1.58
N ARG A 123 -1.58 -6.84 -1.64
CA ARG A 123 -0.57 -7.72 -1.02
C ARG A 123 0.79 -7.61 -1.69
N GLU A 124 0.85 -7.58 -3.02
CA GLU A 124 2.11 -7.44 -3.75
C GLU A 124 2.75 -6.06 -3.55
N ASP A 125 1.95 -4.99 -3.55
CA ASP A 125 2.45 -3.64 -3.28
C ASP A 125 3.00 -3.53 -1.84
N ASN A 126 2.29 -4.09 -0.87
CA ASN A 126 2.77 -4.18 0.51
C ASN A 126 4.08 -4.97 0.62
N LYS A 127 4.18 -6.11 -0.05
CA LYS A 127 5.40 -6.94 -0.08
C LYS A 127 6.57 -6.18 -0.69
N ARG A 128 6.37 -5.51 -1.83
CA ARG A 128 7.38 -4.66 -2.47
C ARG A 128 7.83 -3.54 -1.53
N LYS A 129 6.90 -2.93 -0.80
CA LYS A 129 7.21 -1.87 0.17
C LYS A 129 8.07 -2.38 1.33
N ILE A 130 7.72 -3.53 1.91
CA ILE A 130 8.53 -4.18 2.95
C ILE A 130 9.93 -4.49 2.43
N GLN A 131 10.04 -5.12 1.25
CA GLN A 131 11.33 -5.42 0.64
C GLN A 131 12.15 -4.15 0.40
N HIS A 132 11.52 -3.08 -0.06
CA HIS A 132 12.16 -1.78 -0.23
C HIS A 132 12.69 -1.25 1.11
N VAL A 133 11.87 -1.20 2.16
CA VAL A 133 12.32 -0.74 3.49
C VAL A 133 13.52 -1.56 3.97
N MET A 134 13.42 -2.89 3.91
CA MET A 134 14.47 -3.80 4.37
C MET A 134 15.77 -3.67 3.57
N ALA A 135 15.71 -3.44 2.25
CA ALA A 135 16.88 -3.24 1.41
C ALA A 135 17.59 -1.90 1.66
N HIS A 136 16.87 -0.89 2.15
CA HIS A 136 17.41 0.45 2.40
C HIS A 136 17.85 0.68 3.86
N LEU A 137 17.68 -0.33 4.73
CA LEU A 137 18.29 -0.34 6.06
C LEU A 137 19.80 -0.62 5.91
N SER A 138 20.61 0.39 6.19
CA SER A 138 22.08 0.33 6.20
C SER A 138 22.67 -0.47 7.37
N THR A 139 21.83 -0.90 8.31
CA THR A 139 22.28 -1.60 9.52
C THR A 139 22.50 -3.08 9.22
N PRO A 140 23.65 -3.65 9.58
CA PRO A 140 23.92 -5.07 9.33
C PRO A 140 22.85 -5.98 9.96
N LYS A 141 22.43 -7.02 9.23
CA LYS A 141 21.35 -7.94 9.66
C LYS A 141 21.54 -8.51 11.08
N HIS A 142 22.78 -8.81 11.49
CA HIS A 142 23.10 -9.33 12.82
C HIS A 142 22.86 -8.33 13.97
N LYS A 143 22.73 -7.03 13.67
CA LYS A 143 22.40 -5.97 14.64
C LYS A 143 20.91 -5.60 14.64
N LEU A 144 20.13 -6.12 13.68
CA LEU A 144 18.70 -5.89 13.63
C LEU A 144 17.99 -6.85 14.60
N PRO A 145 16.92 -6.40 15.27
CA PRO A 145 16.05 -7.29 16.03
C PRO A 145 15.48 -8.42 15.15
N ARG A 146 15.28 -9.61 15.73
CA ARG A 146 14.71 -10.78 15.02
C ARG A 146 13.36 -10.50 14.35
N ILE A 147 12.53 -9.63 14.95
CA ILE A 147 11.23 -9.24 14.36
C ILE A 147 11.37 -8.58 12.97
N LEU A 148 12.56 -8.10 12.61
CA LEU A 148 12.86 -7.53 11.29
C LEU A 148 13.51 -8.53 10.33
N ASP A 149 13.62 -9.82 10.66
CA ASP A 149 14.07 -10.82 9.70
C ASP A 149 12.98 -11.13 8.65
N GLU A 150 13.37 -11.83 7.58
CA GLU A 150 12.47 -12.11 6.46
C GLU A 150 11.27 -12.98 6.84
N GLU A 151 11.42 -13.85 7.84
CA GLU A 151 10.36 -14.75 8.30
C GLU A 151 9.31 -13.99 9.12
N HIS A 152 9.73 -13.15 10.06
CA HIS A 152 8.84 -12.35 10.91
C HIS A 152 8.23 -11.14 10.19
N MET A 153 8.88 -10.65 9.14
CA MET A 153 8.33 -9.60 8.27
C MET A 153 7.31 -10.15 7.26
N LYS A 154 7.25 -11.47 7.06
CA LYS A 154 6.28 -12.10 6.16
C LYS A 154 4.86 -11.94 6.70
N GLY A 155 3.98 -11.36 5.90
CA GLY A 155 2.58 -11.15 6.27
C GLY A 155 2.31 -9.89 7.08
N ARG A 156 3.35 -9.12 7.46
CA ARG A 156 3.19 -7.78 8.05
C ARG A 156 2.57 -6.83 7.04
N VAL A 157 1.82 -5.85 7.54
CA VAL A 157 1.24 -4.77 6.72
C VAL A 157 1.98 -3.47 7.01
N PHE A 158 2.57 -2.89 5.98
CA PHE A 158 3.08 -1.53 6.00
C PHE A 158 1.92 -0.54 5.97
N LEU A 159 1.91 0.40 6.92
CA LEU A 159 0.83 1.38 7.07
C LEU A 159 1.25 2.77 6.59
N ARG A 160 2.42 3.25 7.04
CA ARG A 160 2.84 4.64 6.80
C ARG A 160 4.36 4.81 6.90
N GLU A 161 4.89 5.83 6.23
CA GLU A 161 6.23 6.34 6.48
C GLU A 161 6.24 7.87 6.53
N GLY A 162 7.29 8.45 7.09
CA GLY A 162 7.51 9.89 7.00
C GLY A 162 8.65 10.39 7.87
N LEU A 163 8.99 11.67 7.64
CA LEU A 163 9.98 12.39 8.44
C LEU A 163 9.30 12.94 9.69
N LEU A 164 9.86 12.62 10.86
CA LEU A 164 9.49 13.16 12.15
C LEU A 164 10.75 13.70 12.85
N TYR A 165 10.55 14.49 13.89
CA TYR A 165 11.65 14.90 14.76
C TYR A 165 11.52 14.22 16.10
N ASP A 166 12.56 13.50 16.48
CA ASP A 166 12.72 12.86 17.76
C ASP A 166 13.19 13.90 18.80
N THR A 167 12.36 14.13 19.81
CA THR A 167 12.51 15.25 20.74
C THR A 167 12.98 14.76 22.10
N TYR A 168 14.19 15.15 22.48
CA TYR A 168 14.82 14.87 23.77
C TYR A 168 15.05 16.18 24.52
N GLY A 169 14.14 16.50 25.45
CA GLY A 169 14.12 17.81 26.10
C GLY A 169 13.97 18.93 25.07
N LYS A 170 14.94 19.85 25.00
CA LYS A 170 14.96 20.96 24.03
C LYS A 170 15.57 20.61 22.66
N LYS A 171 16.18 19.43 22.51
CA LYS A 171 16.83 19.03 21.25
C LYS A 171 15.86 18.26 20.36
N ARG A 172 15.87 18.58 19.07
CA ARG A 172 15.10 17.89 18.03
C ARG A 172 16.08 17.26 17.04
N LYS A 173 15.92 15.97 16.78
CA LYS A 173 16.74 15.22 15.82
C LYS A 173 15.87 14.63 14.74
N GLU A 174 16.24 14.85 13.48
CA GLU A 174 15.54 14.25 12.35
C GLU A 174 15.57 12.72 12.41
N CYS A 175 14.39 12.12 12.22
CA CYS A 175 14.18 10.69 12.23
C CYS A 175 13.20 10.33 11.12
N TYR A 176 13.52 9.31 10.33
CA TYR A 176 12.55 8.75 9.38
C TYR A 176 11.92 7.52 9.97
N VAL A 177 10.61 7.46 9.91
CA VAL A 177 9.80 6.45 10.58
C VAL A 177 9.11 5.57 9.55
N PHE A 178 9.13 4.26 9.78
CA PHE A 178 8.34 3.28 9.05
C PHE A 178 7.37 2.60 10.01
N MET A 179 6.07 2.71 9.74
CA MET A 179 5.00 2.19 10.57
C MET A 179 4.39 0.95 9.93
N PHE A 180 4.31 -0.11 10.72
CA PHE A 180 3.66 -1.38 10.38
C PHE A 180 2.43 -1.58 11.29
N ASP A 181 1.63 -2.59 10.99
CA ASP A 181 0.47 -3.01 11.78
C ASP A 181 0.72 -3.24 13.27
N GLU A 182 1.88 -3.79 13.64
CA GLU A 182 2.20 -4.14 15.04
C GLU A 182 3.29 -3.28 15.69
N PHE A 183 4.06 -2.54 14.92
CA PHE A 183 5.19 -1.79 15.44
C PHE A 183 5.61 -0.64 14.52
N LEU A 184 6.40 0.26 15.09
CA LEU A 184 7.01 1.38 14.41
C LEU A 184 8.54 1.25 14.45
N ILE A 185 9.19 1.40 13.30
CA ILE A 185 10.65 1.40 13.17
C ILE A 185 11.13 2.85 13.13
N LYS A 186 12.06 3.16 14.03
CA LYS A 186 12.74 4.45 14.12
C LYS A 186 14.10 4.37 13.43
N THR A 187 14.40 5.32 12.55
CA THR A 187 15.67 5.36 11.81
C THR A 187 16.27 6.76 11.74
N SER A 188 17.58 6.85 11.51
CA SER A 188 18.23 8.12 11.13
C SER A 188 18.76 8.06 9.70
N LEU A 189 18.70 9.17 8.97
CA LEU A 189 19.29 9.26 7.64
C LEU A 189 20.82 9.31 7.73
N LYS A 190 21.52 8.45 6.98
CA LYS A 190 23.00 8.45 6.91
C LYS A 190 23.57 9.38 5.85
N ASN A 191 22.82 9.65 4.78
CA ASN A 191 23.24 10.55 3.71
C ASN A 191 22.30 11.74 3.63
N THR A 192 22.69 12.86 4.22
CA THR A 192 22.11 14.17 4.00
C THR A 192 22.60 14.75 2.66
N HIS A 193 22.36 14.06 1.54
CA HIS A 193 22.16 14.82 0.31
C HIS A 193 20.74 15.36 0.41
N ARG A 194 20.66 16.59 0.93
CA ARG A 194 19.49 17.46 1.05
C ARG A 194 18.29 16.89 0.30
N LEU A 195 17.25 16.53 1.03
CA LEU A 195 15.88 16.47 0.50
C LEU A 195 15.57 17.86 -0.06
N THR A 196 15.93 18.10 -1.33
CA THR A 196 15.43 19.23 -2.10
C THR A 196 14.03 18.87 -2.54
N THR A 197 13.09 18.88 -1.61
CA THR A 197 11.66 19.00 -1.92
C THR A 197 11.28 20.43 -2.30
N ASN A 198 12.25 21.35 -2.46
CA ASN A 198 12.02 22.76 -2.79
C ASN A 198 12.70 23.29 -4.07
N LEU A 199 13.12 22.43 -5.03
CA LEU A 199 13.65 22.87 -6.33
C LEU A 199 12.87 22.34 -7.54
N THR A 200 11.55 22.24 -7.41
CA THR A 200 10.62 22.18 -8.56
C THR A 200 9.96 23.55 -8.83
N ARG A 201 10.62 24.65 -8.44
CA ARG A 201 10.11 26.03 -8.61
C ARG A 201 10.92 26.92 -9.55
N LEU A 202 12.03 26.43 -10.10
CA LEU A 202 12.81 27.11 -11.14
C LEU A 202 13.17 26.07 -12.19
N GLY A 203 12.42 26.04 -13.30
CA GLY A 203 12.54 25.06 -14.37
C GLY A 203 13.89 25.06 -15.08
N LEU A 204 14.92 24.53 -14.41
CA LEU A 204 16.23 24.28 -14.99
C LEU A 204 16.46 22.77 -15.05
N SER A 205 16.37 22.26 -16.26
CA SER A 205 16.72 20.89 -16.66
C SER A 205 18.14 20.57 -16.22
N GLN A 206 18.29 19.84 -15.12
CA GLN A 206 19.49 19.07 -14.84
C GLN A 206 19.22 17.63 -15.26
N LYS A 207 20.16 17.03 -16.02
CA LYS A 207 20.21 15.58 -16.23
C LYS A 207 20.01 14.89 -14.87
N PRO A 208 19.18 13.84 -14.77
CA PRO A 208 19.00 13.15 -13.50
C PRO A 208 20.35 12.51 -13.13
N ALA A 209 21.12 13.16 -12.27
CA ALA A 209 22.20 12.52 -11.56
C ALA A 209 21.58 11.29 -10.88
N GLU A 210 22.23 10.12 -10.98
CA GLU A 210 21.82 8.91 -10.27
C GLU A 210 21.81 9.19 -8.76
N GLN A 211 20.68 9.68 -8.27
CA GLN A 211 20.45 9.90 -6.85
C GLN A 211 20.34 8.52 -6.23
N LYS A 212 21.43 8.05 -5.59
CA LYS A 212 21.40 6.84 -4.78
C LYS A 212 20.25 6.99 -3.76
N PRO A 213 19.39 5.98 -3.62
CA PRO A 213 18.26 6.08 -2.72
C PRO A 213 18.72 6.33 -1.27
N PRO A 214 17.92 7.03 -0.46
CA PRO A 214 18.28 7.34 0.92
C PRO A 214 18.56 6.06 1.70
N GLN A 215 19.63 6.07 2.48
CA GLN A 215 19.99 4.97 3.38
C GLN A 215 19.59 5.31 4.81
N TYR A 216 18.90 4.36 5.45
CA TYR A 216 18.37 4.49 6.79
C TYR A 216 19.20 3.68 7.78
N GLU A 217 19.64 4.29 8.87
CA GLU A 217 20.26 3.57 9.98
C GLU A 217 19.20 3.27 11.03
N TYR A 218 19.03 1.99 11.37
CA TYR A 218 18.12 1.55 12.41
C TYR A 218 18.53 2.14 13.76
N LYS A 219 17.55 2.64 14.51
CA LYS A 219 17.75 3.19 15.86
C LYS A 219 16.97 2.43 16.91
N ASP A 220 15.70 2.20 16.66
CA ASP A 220 14.82 1.57 17.63
C ASP A 220 13.59 0.96 16.95
N ILE A 221 12.90 0.08 17.68
CA ILE A 221 11.60 -0.47 17.30
C ILE A 221 10.63 -0.32 18.47
N ILE A 222 9.44 0.18 18.17
CA ILE A 222 8.40 0.48 19.16
C ILE A 222 7.22 -0.46 18.89
N PRO A 223 7.07 -1.56 19.65
CA PRO A 223 5.91 -2.44 19.53
C PRO A 223 4.65 -1.76 20.05
N PHE A 224 3.58 -1.76 19.27
CA PHE A 224 2.30 -1.15 19.64
C PHE A 224 1.61 -1.86 20.81
N SER A 225 1.92 -3.13 21.04
CA SER A 225 1.48 -3.87 22.23
C SER A 225 2.02 -3.28 23.54
N LYS A 226 3.13 -2.52 23.49
CA LYS A 226 3.82 -1.96 24.66
C LYS A 226 3.64 -0.47 24.86
N VAL A 227 2.90 0.23 23.99
CA VAL A 227 2.78 1.69 24.07
C VAL A 227 1.34 2.17 23.90
N PHE A 228 1.06 3.37 24.39
CA PHE A 228 -0.12 4.15 24.00
C PHE A 228 0.28 5.52 23.48
N VAL A 229 -0.53 6.09 22.61
CA VAL A 229 -0.31 7.43 22.06
C VAL A 229 -1.02 8.47 22.92
N SER A 230 -0.35 9.59 23.19
CA SER A 230 -0.89 10.73 23.94
C SER A 230 -0.57 12.04 23.21
N SER A 231 -1.54 12.95 23.20
CA SER A 231 -1.26 14.36 22.92
C SER A 231 -0.60 15.02 24.14
N PRO A 232 0.03 16.20 23.96
CA PRO A 232 0.39 17.07 25.06
C PRO A 232 -0.86 17.51 25.83
N SER A 233 -0.71 17.89 27.10
CA SER A 233 -1.79 18.52 27.86
C SER A 233 -2.10 19.92 27.33
N LEU A 234 -3.26 20.49 27.66
CA LEU A 234 -3.61 21.87 27.25
C LEU A 234 -2.57 22.91 27.75
N GLU A 235 -1.98 22.67 28.92
CA GLU A 235 -0.91 23.49 29.48
C GLU A 235 0.40 23.34 28.68
N GLU A 236 0.74 22.11 28.28
CA GLU A 236 1.89 21.85 27.41
C GLU A 236 1.67 22.39 25.98
N GLU A 237 0.44 22.39 25.45
CA GLU A 237 0.14 22.96 24.14
C GLU A 237 0.27 24.48 24.08
N ALA A 238 0.11 25.17 25.22
CA ALA A 238 0.31 26.61 25.34
C ALA A 238 1.80 27.02 25.25
N GLU A 239 2.72 26.08 25.45
CA GLU A 239 4.14 26.29 25.21
C GLU A 239 4.47 26.20 23.71
N GLU A 240 5.30 27.15 23.24
CA GLU A 240 5.57 27.34 21.82
C GLU A 240 6.19 26.09 21.16
N GLY A 241 5.49 25.55 20.16
CA GLY A 241 5.96 24.42 19.35
C GLY A 241 5.71 23.03 19.96
N LEU A 242 4.99 22.91 21.08
CA LEU A 242 4.52 21.63 21.62
C LEU A 242 3.18 21.18 21.01
N ASN A 243 2.37 22.09 20.48
CA ASN A 243 1.11 21.81 19.76
C ASN A 243 1.27 20.89 18.53
N VAL A 244 2.48 20.73 18.00
CA VAL A 244 2.80 19.81 16.88
C VAL A 244 3.46 18.51 17.34
N THR A 245 3.44 18.21 18.64
CA THR A 245 4.08 17.03 19.21
C THR A 245 3.08 15.98 19.67
N PHE A 246 3.50 14.70 19.67
CA PHE A 246 2.78 13.59 20.30
C PHE A 246 3.78 12.69 21.02
N LYS A 247 3.29 11.95 22.02
CA LYS A 247 4.11 11.07 22.87
C LYS A 247 3.66 9.61 22.67
N LEU A 248 4.62 8.70 22.56
CA LEU A 248 4.42 7.27 22.73
C LEU A 248 4.94 6.88 24.10
N ILE A 249 4.03 6.42 24.96
CA ILE A 249 4.31 6.16 26.37
C ILE A 249 4.21 4.66 26.62
N GLU A 250 5.22 4.10 27.31
CA GLU A 250 5.26 2.70 27.71
C GLU A 250 4.06 2.30 28.58
N ARG A 251 3.47 1.15 28.25
CA ARG A 251 2.44 0.49 29.04
C ARG A 251 3.08 -0.39 30.10
N ASN A 252 2.56 -0.31 31.32
CA ASN A 252 2.96 -1.17 32.43
C ASN A 252 4.50 -1.19 32.64
N PRO A 253 5.11 -0.04 32.97
CA PRO A 253 6.53 -0.01 33.30
C PRO A 253 6.82 -0.92 34.50
N ALA A 254 8.08 -1.36 34.63
CA ALA A 254 8.51 -2.13 35.77
C ALA A 254 8.26 -1.35 37.08
N PRO A 255 7.99 -2.04 38.21
CA PRO A 255 7.89 -1.40 39.52
C PRO A 255 9.11 -0.49 39.76
N ASP A 256 8.87 0.71 40.29
CA ASP A 256 9.89 1.72 40.61
C ASP A 256 10.69 2.30 39.43
N THR A 257 10.25 2.08 38.19
CA THR A 257 10.87 2.69 36.99
C THR A 257 9.89 3.65 36.30
N PRO A 258 10.28 4.90 35.97
CA PRO A 258 9.43 5.78 35.19
C PRO A 258 9.21 5.20 33.79
N PRO A 259 8.00 5.35 33.19
CA PRO A 259 7.72 4.82 31.88
C PRO A 259 8.64 5.43 30.82
N CYS A 260 9.11 4.62 29.87
CA CYS A 260 9.78 5.15 28.70
C CYS A 260 8.82 6.03 27.89
N VAL A 261 9.21 7.28 27.63
CA VAL A 261 8.45 8.23 26.81
C VAL A 261 9.26 8.62 25.59
N GLN A 262 8.71 8.38 24.41
CA GLN A 262 9.27 8.85 23.15
C GLN A 262 8.40 9.99 22.60
N THR A 263 8.98 11.18 22.46
CA THR A 263 8.28 12.37 21.97
C THR A 263 8.65 12.62 20.51
N PHE A 264 7.64 12.68 19.65
CA PHE A 264 7.79 13.01 18.24
C PHE A 264 7.18 14.37 17.95
N THR A 265 7.87 15.17 17.14
CA THR A 265 7.43 16.47 16.65
C THR A 265 7.18 16.38 15.15
N CYS A 266 6.01 16.84 14.70
CA CYS A 266 5.58 16.88 13.31
C CYS A 266 5.83 18.26 12.68
N SER A 267 5.68 18.37 11.36
CA SER A 267 5.78 19.65 10.64
C SER A 267 4.60 20.58 10.88
N SER A 268 3.42 20.02 11.21
CA SER A 268 2.18 20.77 11.43
C SER A 268 1.24 20.03 12.38
N GLU A 269 0.25 20.76 12.90
CA GLU A 269 -0.78 20.18 13.77
C GLU A 269 -1.66 19.17 13.01
N ASN A 270 -1.93 19.42 11.73
CA ASN A 270 -2.68 18.49 10.87
C ASN A 270 -1.91 17.18 10.69
N GLU A 271 -0.59 17.28 10.47
CA GLU A 271 0.25 16.09 10.36
C GLU A 271 0.28 15.31 11.68
N ARG A 272 0.37 16.01 12.83
CA ARG A 272 0.26 15.40 14.17
C ARG A 272 -1.05 14.63 14.32
N LYS A 273 -2.19 15.27 14.06
CA LYS A 273 -3.52 14.66 14.17
C LYS A 273 -3.64 13.41 13.28
N SER A 274 -3.11 13.49 12.07
CA SER A 274 -3.07 12.37 11.14
C SER A 274 -2.20 11.21 11.67
N TRP A 275 -0.97 11.47 12.13
CA TRP A 275 -0.11 10.44 12.71
C TRP A 275 -0.73 9.79 13.95
N MET A 276 -1.28 10.59 14.85
CA MET A 276 -1.93 10.08 16.05
C MET A 276 -3.13 9.19 15.73
N LYS A 277 -3.94 9.57 14.74
CA LYS A 277 -5.07 8.76 14.28
C LYS A 277 -4.59 7.39 13.80
N ASP A 278 -3.63 7.36 12.87
CA ASP A 278 -3.17 6.12 12.27
C ASP A 278 -2.47 5.20 13.32
N ILE A 279 -1.68 5.78 14.22
CA ILE A 279 -1.03 5.04 15.31
C ILE A 279 -2.09 4.48 16.28
N SER A 280 -3.10 5.27 16.65
CA SER A 280 -4.18 4.82 17.54
C SER A 280 -4.97 3.66 16.91
N GLU A 281 -5.31 3.77 15.63
CA GLU A 281 -5.97 2.69 14.87
C GLU A 281 -5.12 1.42 14.84
N ALA A 282 -3.81 1.53 14.57
CA ALA A 282 -2.90 0.39 14.56
C ALA A 282 -2.76 -0.27 15.94
N ILE A 283 -2.61 0.53 17.01
CA ILE A 283 -2.56 0.03 18.40
C ILE A 283 -3.85 -0.73 18.75
N ASN A 284 -5.01 -0.19 18.38
CA ASN A 284 -6.30 -0.83 18.66
C ASN A 284 -6.47 -2.14 17.88
N LEU A 285 -6.13 -2.15 16.59
CA LEU A 285 -6.18 -3.37 15.77
C LEU A 285 -5.23 -4.45 16.29
N SER A 286 -4.01 -4.07 16.68
CA SER A 286 -3.04 -4.98 17.30
C SER A 286 -3.58 -5.60 18.60
N ALA A 287 -4.22 -4.80 19.45
CA ALA A 287 -4.82 -5.27 20.70
C ALA A 287 -5.96 -6.29 20.45
N VAL A 288 -6.84 -6.02 19.47
CA VAL A 288 -7.92 -6.93 19.08
C VAL A 288 -7.36 -8.26 18.57
N MET A 289 -6.32 -8.22 17.73
CA MET A 289 -5.69 -9.45 17.21
C MET A 289 -5.05 -10.32 18.30
N MET A 290 -4.48 -9.71 19.34
CA MET A 290 -3.96 -10.46 20.50
C MET A 290 -5.05 -11.14 21.33
N GLN A 291 -6.23 -10.50 21.48
CA GLN A 291 -7.38 -11.10 22.18
C GLN A 291 -7.97 -12.29 21.41
N VAL A 292 -8.07 -12.18 20.08
CA VAL A 292 -8.55 -13.29 19.22
C VAL A 292 -7.60 -14.48 19.26
N HIS A 293 -6.28 -14.25 19.18
CA HIS A 293 -5.29 -15.32 19.30
C HIS A 293 -5.32 -16.01 20.66
N SER A 294 -5.47 -15.24 21.74
CA SER A 294 -5.60 -15.78 23.10
C SER A 294 -6.84 -16.66 23.24
N THR A 295 -7.97 -16.22 22.68
CA THR A 295 -9.23 -16.99 22.70
C THR A 295 -9.16 -18.25 21.85
N SER A 296 -8.54 -18.19 20.65
CA SER A 296 -8.35 -19.33 19.76
C SER A 296 -7.41 -20.40 20.36
N MET A 297 -6.36 -20.01 21.08
CA MET A 297 -5.49 -20.95 21.79
C MET A 297 -6.18 -21.63 22.99
N ILE A 298 -7.10 -20.94 23.65
CA ILE A 298 -7.90 -21.52 24.74
C ILE A 298 -8.89 -22.57 24.20
N VAL A 299 -9.49 -22.32 23.03
CA VAL A 299 -10.40 -23.27 22.38
C VAL A 299 -9.68 -24.50 21.84
N ARG A 300 -8.42 -24.38 21.38
CA ARG A 300 -7.61 -25.54 20.94
C ARG A 300 -7.02 -26.39 22.07
N ARG A 301 -7.14 -25.94 23.33
CA ARG A 301 -6.66 -26.65 24.53
C ARG A 301 -7.78 -27.32 25.34
N LYS A 302 -9.03 -27.27 24.87
CA LYS A 302 -10.16 -28.05 25.36
C LYS A 302 -10.51 -29.14 24.35
#